data_AF-R7U1H3-F1
#
_entry.id   AF-R7U1H3-F1
#
_cell.length_a   1.000
_cell.length_b   1.000
_cell.length_c   1.000
_cell.angle_alpha   90.00
_cell.angle_beta   90.00
_cell.angle_gamma   90.00
#
_symmetry.space_group_name_H-M   'P 1'
#
loop_
_entity.id
_entity.type
_entity.pdbx_description
1 polymer ?
#
loop_
_entity_poly.entity_id
_entity_poly.type
_entity_poly.pdbx_seq_one_letter_code
_entity_poly.pdbx_strand_id
1 'polypeptide(L)'
;MEVGTLFDDYEQVKSAIQEFQKLNFVQFYKRDSRTIEATLRRSSKKRTYADRLKYTEIACRESLQKLAYARTEEEYNTLYERFVQDAPEKVVTYFNENWHNIRREWVEGLKNDFPNLPTSTNNRESAKSLYAAQLTPYALSFVIRELSLREKVKVDQVDGVWKIEDRALETTPISCNCGFRSAIGLLCRHILKLRDSMGENTFAEELIAERWTRRYYYRNHRSCIAAPTALASTSLTTSRLGHRARVNVAEHERYRTALEVTRELASLLSEIPEREFDAVLSQVSSLCQILRRGNRFSVEEVVSQSVVDAASPTEVESTPVELNAAVIEEVTTVSLSH
;
A
#
# COMPACT_ATOMS: atom_id res chain seq x y z
N MET A 1 13.97 -24.88 0.07
CA MET A 1 14.41 -24.37 -1.25
C MET A 1 15.54 -23.39 -1.04
N GLU A 2 16.76 -23.79 -1.40
CA GLU A 2 17.96 -22.95 -1.30
C GLU A 2 18.29 -22.36 -2.67
N VAL A 3 18.93 -21.19 -2.70
CA VAL A 3 19.31 -20.55 -3.96
C VAL A 3 20.31 -21.44 -4.68
N GLY A 4 19.98 -21.87 -5.91
CA GLY A 4 20.82 -22.75 -6.72
C GLY A 4 20.44 -24.23 -6.70
N THR A 5 19.34 -24.62 -6.04
CA THR A 5 18.82 -26.00 -6.15
C THR A 5 18.39 -26.30 -7.59
N LEU A 6 18.92 -27.40 -8.14
CA LEU A 6 18.54 -27.92 -9.46
C LEU A 6 17.34 -28.85 -9.31
N PHE A 7 16.42 -28.79 -10.26
CA PHE A 7 15.23 -29.63 -10.31
C PHE A 7 15.14 -30.25 -11.70
N ASP A 8 14.82 -31.53 -11.75
CA ASP A 8 14.77 -32.29 -13.01
C ASP A 8 13.41 -32.17 -13.70
N ASP A 9 12.36 -31.77 -12.97
CA ASP A 9 11.00 -31.65 -13.48
C ASP A 9 10.23 -30.46 -12.86
N TYR A 10 9.24 -29.97 -13.60
CA TYR A 10 8.38 -28.86 -13.20
C TYR A 10 7.53 -29.18 -11.96
N GLU A 11 7.06 -30.41 -11.79
CA GLU A 11 6.27 -30.77 -10.61
C GLU A 11 7.13 -30.78 -9.33
N GLN A 12 8.43 -31.08 -9.45
CA GLN A 12 9.37 -30.94 -8.33
C GLN A 12 9.55 -29.48 -7.93
N VAL A 13 9.76 -28.59 -8.92
CA VAL A 13 9.85 -27.13 -8.67
C VAL A 13 8.58 -26.61 -8.01
N LYS A 14 7.42 -27.01 -8.52
CA LYS A 14 6.11 -26.59 -8.00
C LYS A 14 5.90 -27.06 -6.56
N SER A 15 6.27 -28.30 -6.25
CA SER A 15 6.20 -28.86 -4.90
C SER A 15 7.15 -28.14 -3.94
N ALA A 16 8.40 -27.90 -4.36
CA ALA A 16 9.39 -27.17 -3.57
C ALA A 16 8.98 -25.72 -3.29
N ILE A 17 8.35 -25.04 -4.27
CA ILE A 17 7.79 -23.70 -4.10
C ILE A 17 6.62 -23.73 -3.10
N GLN A 18 5.71 -24.70 -3.21
CA GLN A 18 4.59 -24.84 -2.28
C GLN A 18 5.06 -25.11 -0.85
N GLU A 19 6.07 -25.97 -0.68
CA GLU A 19 6.68 -26.24 0.61
C GLU A 19 7.35 -24.98 1.18
N PHE A 20 8.11 -24.25 0.36
CA PHE A 20 8.71 -22.99 0.77
C PHE A 20 7.66 -21.97 1.22
N GLN A 21 6.56 -21.83 0.47
CA GLN A 21 5.44 -20.96 0.83
C GLN A 21 4.79 -21.35 2.16
N LYS A 22 4.65 -22.65 2.43
CA LYS A 22 4.10 -23.17 3.69
C LYS A 22 5.03 -22.90 4.87
N LEU A 23 6.33 -23.17 4.70
CA LEU A 23 7.33 -22.99 5.75
C LEU A 23 7.52 -21.51 6.11
N ASN A 24 7.51 -20.64 5.10
CA ASN A 24 7.78 -19.21 5.29
C ASN A 24 6.52 -18.36 5.47
N PHE A 25 5.32 -18.96 5.45
CA PHE A 25 4.05 -18.24 5.55
C PHE A 25 3.89 -17.12 4.51
N VAL A 26 4.35 -17.38 3.28
CA VAL A 26 4.28 -16.43 2.15
C VAL A 26 3.51 -17.03 0.99
N GLN A 27 2.84 -16.18 0.21
CA GLN A 27 2.23 -16.57 -1.06
C GLN A 27 2.95 -15.84 -2.19
N PHE A 28 3.60 -16.59 -3.07
CA PHE A 28 4.18 -16.01 -4.28
C PHE A 28 3.09 -15.76 -5.31
N TYR A 29 3.10 -14.56 -5.85
CA TYR A 29 2.28 -14.20 -6.99
C TYR A 29 2.88 -14.80 -8.26
N LYS A 30 2.10 -15.61 -8.98
CA LYS A 30 2.47 -16.09 -10.30
C LYS A 30 2.32 -14.91 -11.28
N ARG A 31 3.45 -14.35 -11.72
CA ARG A 31 3.45 -13.34 -12.78
C ARG A 31 3.39 -14.04 -14.14
N ASP A 32 2.43 -13.66 -14.96
CA ASP A 32 2.45 -14.03 -16.37
C ASP A 32 3.66 -13.39 -17.06
N SER A 33 4.28 -14.15 -17.97
CA SER A 33 5.49 -13.80 -18.72
C SER A 33 5.41 -12.40 -19.37
N ARG A 34 4.22 -12.01 -19.84
CA ARG A 34 3.94 -10.68 -20.42
C ARG A 34 4.24 -9.52 -19.46
N THR A 35 4.05 -9.72 -18.15
CA THR A 35 4.30 -8.68 -17.13
C THR A 35 5.79 -8.54 -16.81
N ILE A 36 6.54 -9.65 -16.92
CA ILE A 36 8.00 -9.68 -16.72
C ILE A 36 8.67 -8.91 -17.85
N GLU A 37 8.26 -9.14 -19.09
CA GLU A 37 8.78 -8.45 -20.27
C GLU A 37 8.54 -6.94 -20.21
N ALA A 38 7.34 -6.51 -19.79
CA ALA A 38 7.02 -5.09 -19.58
C ALA A 38 7.84 -4.43 -18.45
N THR A 39 8.19 -5.19 -17.41
CA THR A 39 9.01 -4.70 -16.28
C THR A 39 10.49 -4.63 -16.65
N LEU A 40 11.00 -5.63 -17.38
CA LEU A 40 12.37 -5.63 -17.89
C LEU A 40 12.62 -4.46 -18.83
N ARG A 41 11.66 -4.13 -19.69
CA ARG A 41 11.69 -2.92 -20.54
C ARG A 41 11.76 -1.60 -19.75
N ARG A 42 11.30 -1.58 -18.49
CA ARG A 42 11.31 -0.39 -17.61
C ARG A 42 12.54 -0.31 -16.68
N SER A 43 13.15 -1.45 -16.33
CA SER A 43 14.24 -1.50 -15.33
C SER A 43 15.66 -1.32 -15.88
N SER A 44 15.81 -1.07 -17.18
CA SER A 44 17.08 -0.95 -17.91
C SER A 44 17.97 0.23 -17.45
N LYS A 45 17.55 1.05 -16.49
CA LYS A 45 18.42 2.02 -15.80
C LYS A 45 18.99 1.42 -14.51
N LYS A 46 19.81 0.37 -14.62
CA LYS A 46 20.69 0.00 -13.51
C LYS A 46 21.76 1.09 -13.39
N ARG A 47 21.91 1.70 -12.21
CA ARG A 47 23.04 2.59 -11.91
C ARG A 47 24.33 1.81 -12.14
N THR A 48 25.04 2.14 -13.21
CA THR A 48 26.37 1.62 -13.50
C THR A 48 27.34 2.25 -12.51
N TYR A 49 27.62 1.55 -11.41
CA TYR A 49 28.80 1.85 -10.60
C TYR A 49 30.03 1.35 -11.35
N ALA A 50 31.10 2.17 -11.37
CA ALA A 50 32.40 1.70 -11.84
C ALA A 50 32.82 0.48 -11.00
N ASP A 51 33.23 -0.61 -11.64
CA ASP A 51 33.47 -1.90 -10.96
C ASP A 51 34.48 -1.79 -9.80
N ARG A 52 35.41 -0.84 -9.88
CA ARG A 52 36.38 -0.52 -8.81
C ARG A 52 35.74 -0.11 -7.48
N LEU A 53 34.55 0.52 -7.49
CA LEU A 53 33.81 0.91 -6.28
C LEU A 53 33.06 -0.25 -5.63
N LYS A 54 32.69 -1.29 -6.40
CA LYS A 54 31.99 -2.47 -5.87
C LYS A 54 32.91 -3.30 -4.98
N TYR A 55 34.15 -3.50 -5.40
CA TYR A 55 35.14 -4.27 -4.63
C TYR A 55 35.51 -3.59 -3.31
N THR A 56 35.62 -2.26 -3.31
CA THR A 56 35.90 -1.50 -2.08
C THR A 56 34.75 -1.57 -1.08
N GLU A 57 33.49 -1.58 -1.54
CA GLU A 57 32.32 -1.69 -0.66
C GLU A 57 32.25 -3.07 0.01
N ILE A 58 32.45 -4.14 -0.77
CA ILE A 58 32.42 -5.51 -0.26
C ILE A 58 33.54 -5.72 0.77
N ALA A 59 34.76 -5.27 0.46
CA ALA A 59 35.91 -5.40 1.36
C ALA A 59 35.72 -4.60 2.66
N CYS A 60 35.28 -3.34 2.58
CA CYS A 60 35.03 -2.52 3.77
C CYS A 60 33.94 -3.14 4.66
N ARG A 61 32.88 -3.69 4.05
CA ARG A 61 31.79 -4.33 4.80
C ARG A 61 32.26 -5.56 5.56
N GLU A 62 33.07 -6.42 4.93
CA GLU A 62 33.61 -7.61 5.59
C GLU A 62 34.57 -7.26 6.74
N SER A 63 35.41 -6.24 6.55
CA SER A 63 36.32 -5.75 7.60
C SER A 63 35.55 -5.15 8.78
N LEU A 64 34.51 -4.35 8.54
CA LEU A 64 33.65 -3.80 9.59
C LEU A 64 32.88 -4.90 10.34
N GLN A 65 32.41 -5.92 9.64
CA GLN A 65 31.75 -7.07 10.28
C GLN A 65 32.71 -7.80 11.22
N LYS A 66 33.95 -8.06 10.78
CA LYS A 66 34.96 -8.70 11.64
C LYS A 66 35.30 -7.85 12.86
N LEU A 67 35.39 -6.53 12.69
CA LEU A 67 35.61 -5.59 13.80
C LEU A 67 34.49 -5.64 14.86
N ALA A 68 33.23 -5.70 14.44
CA ALA A 68 32.09 -5.75 15.36
C ALA A 68 32.04 -7.04 16.21
N TYR A 69 32.53 -8.16 15.66
CA TYR A 69 32.52 -9.46 16.32
C TYR A 69 33.86 -9.87 16.94
N ALA A 70 34.83 -8.95 17.02
CA ALA A 70 36.10 -9.21 17.71
C ALA A 70 35.85 -9.56 19.18
N ARG A 71 36.55 -10.58 19.68
CA ARG A 71 36.37 -11.13 21.03
C ARG A 71 37.29 -10.52 22.07
N THR A 72 38.43 -9.96 21.65
CA THR A 72 39.39 -9.27 22.55
C THR A 72 39.82 -7.92 21.99
N GLU A 73 40.39 -7.06 22.85
CA GLU A 73 40.90 -5.75 22.42
C GLU A 73 42.11 -5.91 21.48
N GLU A 74 42.95 -6.95 21.65
CA GLU A 74 44.07 -7.20 20.75
C GLU A 74 43.61 -7.66 19.35
N GLU A 75 42.57 -8.50 19.29
CA GLU A 75 41.97 -8.94 18.02
C GLU A 75 41.35 -7.75 17.27
N TYR A 76 40.63 -6.88 17.99
CA TYR A 76 40.07 -5.66 17.42
C TYR A 76 41.16 -4.75 16.83
N ASN A 77 42.24 -4.50 17.57
CA ASN A 77 43.33 -3.63 17.10
C ASN A 77 44.00 -4.18 15.84
N THR A 78 44.24 -5.50 15.79
CA THR A 78 44.82 -6.17 14.61
C THR A 78 43.91 -6.05 13.37
N LEU A 79 42.60 -6.19 13.55
CA LEU A 79 41.62 -6.04 12.49
C LEU A 79 41.48 -4.57 12.04
N TYR A 80 41.63 -3.64 12.97
CA TYR A 80 41.53 -2.21 12.71
C TYR A 80 42.73 -1.71 11.90
N GLU A 81 43.94 -2.17 12.21
CA GLU A 81 45.15 -1.86 11.42
C GLU A 81 45.01 -2.31 9.96
N ARG A 82 44.46 -3.52 9.74
CA ARG A 82 44.17 -4.01 8.39
C ARG A 82 43.11 -3.17 7.69
N PHE A 83 42.05 -2.78 8.41
CA PHE A 83 41.01 -1.91 7.87
C PHE A 83 41.56 -0.55 7.42
N VAL A 84 42.46 0.05 8.19
CA VAL A 84 43.10 1.33 7.83
C VAL A 84 43.98 1.21 6.58
N GLN A 85 44.61 0.06 6.35
CA GLN A 85 45.43 -0.19 5.15
C GLN A 85 44.59 -0.41 3.89
N ASP A 86 43.46 -1.09 4.01
CA ASP A 86 42.63 -1.49 2.86
C ASP A 86 41.56 -0.46 2.48
N ALA A 87 41.10 0.36 3.44
CA ALA A 87 39.98 1.27 3.25
C ALA A 87 40.41 2.64 2.67
N PRO A 88 39.54 3.30 1.87
CA PRO A 88 39.78 4.67 1.42
C PRO A 88 39.87 5.64 2.60
N GLU A 89 40.75 6.64 2.49
CA GLU A 89 41.03 7.64 3.52
C GLU A 89 39.74 8.26 4.10
N LYS A 90 38.79 8.65 3.25
CA LYS A 90 37.51 9.23 3.68
C LYS A 90 36.69 8.32 4.59
N VAL A 91 36.73 7.00 4.37
CA VAL A 91 36.00 6.02 5.17
C VAL A 91 36.69 5.85 6.52
N VAL A 92 38.02 5.82 6.54
CA VAL A 92 38.82 5.72 7.77
C VAL A 92 38.62 6.96 8.65
N THR A 93 38.68 8.16 8.09
CA THR A 93 38.43 9.41 8.83
C THR A 93 37.06 9.38 9.50
N TYR A 94 36.01 9.06 8.74
CA TYR A 94 34.66 8.96 9.28
C TYR A 94 34.54 7.89 10.36
N PHE A 95 35.14 6.72 10.15
CA PHE A 95 35.11 5.62 11.13
C PHE A 95 35.79 6.02 12.45
N ASN A 96 36.90 6.74 12.38
CA ASN A 96 37.64 7.16 13.57
C ASN A 96 36.89 8.21 14.38
N GLU A 97 36.26 9.17 13.69
CA GLU A 97 35.47 10.22 14.34
C GLU A 97 34.21 9.66 15.02
N ASN A 98 33.53 8.69 14.39
CA ASN A 98 32.19 8.28 14.80
C ASN A 98 32.12 6.95 15.55
N TRP A 99 33.04 6.01 15.27
CA TRP A 99 32.88 4.60 15.70
C TRP A 99 34.03 4.11 16.58
N HIS A 100 35.28 4.44 16.23
CA HIS A 100 36.46 3.92 16.93
C HIS A 100 36.52 4.34 18.41
N ASN A 101 36.11 5.56 18.73
CA ASN A 101 36.12 6.11 20.09
C ASN A 101 35.09 5.44 21.01
N ILE A 102 33.98 4.95 20.45
CA ILE A 102 32.87 4.30 21.18
C ILE A 102 32.87 2.78 21.02
N ARG A 103 34.01 2.17 20.63
CA ARG A 103 34.14 0.73 20.34
C ARG A 103 33.69 -0.20 21.48
N ARG A 104 33.78 0.23 22.74
CA ARG A 104 33.34 -0.54 23.91
C ARG A 104 31.81 -0.73 23.96
N GLU A 105 31.04 0.09 23.25
CA GLU A 105 29.57 0.00 23.24
C GLU A 105 29.03 -1.00 22.21
N TRP A 106 29.77 -1.24 21.12
CA TRP A 106 29.26 -2.00 19.97
C TRP A 106 30.09 -3.23 19.59
N VAL A 107 31.35 -3.33 20.00
CA VAL A 107 32.20 -4.53 19.77
C VAL A 107 31.86 -5.61 20.79
N GLU A 108 31.46 -6.78 20.32
CA GLU A 108 30.92 -7.87 21.15
C GLU A 108 31.84 -8.28 22.31
N GLY A 109 33.14 -8.43 22.04
CA GLY A 109 34.13 -8.80 23.06
C GLY A 109 34.42 -7.74 24.12
N LEU A 110 34.10 -6.47 23.84
CA LEU A 110 34.39 -5.32 24.71
C LEU A 110 33.16 -4.83 25.51
N LYS A 111 31.96 -5.36 25.23
CA LYS A 111 30.72 -5.00 25.94
C LYS A 111 30.67 -5.44 27.41
N ASN A 112 31.54 -6.36 27.82
CA ASN A 112 31.52 -6.97 29.15
C ASN A 112 32.05 -6.08 30.29
N ASP A 113 32.65 -4.92 29.98
CA ASP A 113 33.12 -3.98 31.01
C ASP A 113 31.97 -3.17 31.64
N PHE A 114 30.76 -3.25 31.10
CA PHE A 114 29.56 -2.66 31.69
C PHE A 114 28.65 -3.76 32.25
N PRO A 115 28.30 -3.73 33.55
CA PRO A 115 27.40 -4.72 34.12
C PRO A 115 26.02 -4.59 33.46
N ASN A 116 25.69 -5.57 32.62
CA ASN A 116 24.34 -5.73 32.09
C ASN A 116 23.35 -5.82 33.27
N LEU A 117 22.41 -4.87 33.33
CA LEU A 117 21.30 -4.86 34.28
C LEU A 117 20.61 -6.23 34.31
N PRO A 118 20.34 -6.82 35.49
CA PRO A 118 19.75 -8.15 35.60
C PRO A 118 18.28 -8.04 35.22
N THR A 119 17.92 -8.37 33.98
CA THR A 119 16.53 -8.48 33.57
C THR A 119 16.10 -9.93 33.60
N SER A 120 15.03 -10.18 34.36
CA SER A 120 14.20 -11.39 34.40
C SER A 120 13.97 -12.00 33.00
N THR A 121 14.86 -12.88 32.56
CA THR A 121 14.81 -13.52 31.22
C THR A 121 14.12 -14.88 31.22
N ASN A 122 14.04 -15.59 32.35
CA ASN A 122 13.53 -16.96 32.38
C ASN A 122 12.01 -17.07 32.10
N ASN A 123 11.19 -16.10 32.51
CA ASN A 123 9.75 -16.10 32.18
C ASN A 123 9.42 -15.43 30.83
N ARG A 124 10.37 -14.68 30.25
CA ARG A 124 10.19 -13.95 28.98
C ARG A 124 10.44 -14.85 27.77
N GLU A 125 11.37 -15.80 27.88
CA GLU A 125 11.67 -16.75 26.82
C GLU A 125 10.61 -17.86 26.73
N SER A 126 10.01 -18.26 27.85
CA SER A 126 8.95 -19.29 27.87
C SER A 126 7.69 -18.80 27.15
N ALA A 127 7.18 -17.61 27.47
CA ALA A 127 5.97 -17.07 26.82
C ALA A 127 6.15 -16.85 25.31
N LYS A 128 7.30 -16.29 24.88
CA LYS A 128 7.60 -16.10 23.45
C LYS A 128 7.62 -17.43 22.69
N SER A 129 8.25 -18.45 23.26
CA SER A 129 8.34 -19.78 22.65
C SER A 129 6.97 -20.44 22.52
N LEU A 130 6.10 -20.31 23.53
CA LEU A 130 4.73 -20.81 23.49
C LEU A 130 3.88 -20.12 22.41
N TYR A 131 3.98 -18.79 22.29
CA TYR A 131 3.31 -18.06 21.21
C TYR A 131 3.89 -18.40 19.83
N ALA A 132 5.21 -18.62 19.73
CA ALA A 132 5.86 -18.98 18.47
C ALA A 132 5.41 -20.34 17.94
N ALA A 133 5.10 -21.30 18.81
CA ALA A 133 4.56 -22.59 18.42
C ALA A 133 3.15 -22.47 17.81
N GLN A 134 2.32 -21.57 18.34
CA GLN A 134 0.89 -21.45 18.00
C GLN A 134 0.61 -20.46 16.86
N LEU A 135 1.35 -19.36 16.77
CA LEU A 135 1.07 -18.22 15.90
C LEU A 135 1.85 -18.25 14.58
N THR A 136 1.26 -17.63 13.55
CA THR A 136 2.02 -17.26 12.34
C THR A 136 3.16 -16.29 12.69
N PRO A 137 4.30 -16.28 11.96
CA PRO A 137 5.42 -15.38 12.23
C PRO A 137 5.01 -13.90 12.23
N TYR A 138 4.08 -13.53 11.34
CA TYR A 138 3.53 -12.17 11.29
C TYR A 138 2.74 -11.82 12.56
N ALA A 139 1.83 -12.68 13.00
CA ALA A 139 1.08 -12.47 14.24
C ALA A 139 2.00 -12.44 15.48
N LEU A 140 3.00 -13.32 15.50
CA LEU A 140 4.01 -13.38 16.56
C LEU A 140 4.77 -12.06 16.70
N SER A 141 5.10 -11.39 15.59
CA SER A 141 5.81 -10.10 15.63
C SER A 141 5.05 -9.03 16.43
N PHE A 142 3.71 -9.04 16.34
CA PHE A 142 2.88 -8.13 17.15
C PHE A 142 2.95 -8.49 18.64
N VAL A 143 2.82 -9.76 18.99
CA VAL A 143 2.87 -10.21 20.40
C VAL A 143 4.23 -9.91 21.02
N ILE A 144 5.33 -10.15 20.29
CA ILE A 144 6.69 -9.80 20.76
C ILE A 144 6.79 -8.30 21.04
N ARG A 145 6.28 -7.46 20.14
CA ARG A 145 6.25 -6.01 20.33
C ARG A 145 5.45 -5.62 21.56
N GLU A 146 4.25 -6.18 21.73
CA GLU A 146 3.38 -5.89 22.89
C GLU A 146 4.01 -6.38 24.21
N LEU A 147 4.70 -7.53 24.21
CA LEU A 147 5.46 -8.05 25.35
C LEU A 147 6.60 -7.11 25.77
N SER A 148 7.29 -6.47 24.83
CA SER A 148 8.32 -5.47 25.15
C SER A 148 7.72 -4.15 25.64
N LEU A 149 6.56 -3.75 25.12
CA LEU A 149 5.92 -2.49 25.51
C LEU A 149 5.19 -2.57 26.86
N ARG A 150 4.88 -3.76 27.37
CA ARG A 150 4.21 -3.94 28.67
C ARG A 150 4.99 -3.35 29.84
N GLU A 151 6.33 -3.34 29.76
CA GLU A 151 7.20 -2.78 30.81
C GLU A 151 6.98 -1.27 30.99
N LYS A 152 6.52 -0.59 29.95
CA LYS A 152 6.23 0.86 29.97
C LYS A 152 4.85 1.19 30.50
N VAL A 153 3.99 0.18 30.70
CA VAL A 153 2.63 0.38 31.20
C VAL A 153 2.68 0.44 32.72
N LYS A 154 2.25 1.58 33.27
CA LYS A 154 2.07 1.76 34.71
C LYS A 154 0.70 1.24 35.12
N VAL A 155 0.69 0.49 36.21
CA VAL A 155 -0.52 -0.10 36.78
C VAL A 155 -0.52 0.21 38.27
N ASP A 156 -1.62 0.79 38.73
CA ASP A 156 -1.86 1.08 40.14
C ASP A 156 -2.94 0.16 40.68
N GLN A 157 -2.79 -0.24 41.94
CA GLN A 157 -3.80 -1.00 42.64
C GLN A 157 -4.61 -0.02 43.51
N VAL A 158 -5.87 0.22 43.12
CA VAL A 158 -6.80 1.09 43.87
C VAL A 158 -7.96 0.23 44.35
N ASP A 159 -8.14 0.14 45.66
CA ASP A 159 -9.22 -0.64 46.31
C ASP A 159 -9.25 -2.13 45.90
N GLY A 160 -8.07 -2.74 45.71
CA GLY A 160 -7.94 -4.13 45.26
C GLY A 160 -8.21 -4.36 43.77
N VAL A 161 -8.54 -3.31 43.01
CA VAL A 161 -8.73 -3.35 41.55
C VAL A 161 -7.51 -2.76 40.86
N TRP A 162 -6.91 -3.53 39.95
CA TRP A 162 -5.80 -3.07 39.13
C TRP A 162 -6.30 -2.12 38.04
N LYS A 163 -5.85 -0.86 38.05
CA LYS A 163 -6.16 0.16 37.07
C LYS A 163 -4.90 0.58 36.32
N ILE A 164 -5.04 0.78 35.02
CA ILE A 164 -3.96 1.25 34.15
C ILE A 164 -4.05 2.77 34.07
N GLU A 165 -2.92 3.45 34.19
CA GLU A 165 -2.85 4.93 34.16
C GLU A 165 -3.13 5.52 32.76
N ASP A 166 -3.32 4.66 31.75
CA ASP A 166 -3.53 5.05 30.36
C ASP A 166 -5.03 5.30 30.08
N ARG A 167 -5.31 6.49 29.54
CA ARG A 167 -6.62 7.10 29.26
C ARG A 167 -7.83 6.14 29.26
N ALA A 168 -8.63 6.15 30.34
CA ALA A 168 -9.97 5.54 30.43
C ALA A 168 -10.12 4.14 29.80
N LEU A 169 -9.12 3.27 29.95
CA LEU A 169 -9.19 1.90 29.48
C LEU A 169 -9.81 0.99 30.54
N GLU A 170 -10.87 0.28 30.17
CA GLU A 170 -11.37 -0.86 30.94
C GLU A 170 -10.58 -2.09 30.51
N THR A 171 -9.68 -2.53 31.39
CA THR A 171 -8.80 -3.67 31.12
C THR A 171 -8.94 -4.69 32.22
N THR A 172 -9.16 -5.95 31.82
CA THR A 172 -9.17 -7.13 32.67
C THR A 172 -8.06 -8.10 32.20
N PRO A 173 -7.75 -9.17 32.96
CA PRO A 173 -6.79 -10.19 32.53
C PRO A 173 -7.18 -10.95 31.24
N ILE A 174 -8.41 -10.78 30.77
CA ILE A 174 -8.98 -11.49 29.62
C ILE A 174 -9.41 -10.55 28.49
N SER A 175 -9.83 -9.32 28.80
CA SER A 175 -10.40 -8.37 27.84
C SER A 175 -9.83 -6.97 28.04
N CYS A 176 -9.76 -6.20 26.95
CA CYS A 176 -9.32 -4.81 26.97
C CYS A 176 -10.00 -4.07 25.83
N ASN A 177 -10.47 -2.85 26.07
CA ASN A 177 -11.11 -2.00 25.07
C ASN A 177 -10.12 -1.21 24.18
N CYS A 178 -8.81 -1.42 24.34
CA CYS A 178 -7.81 -0.70 23.55
C CYS A 178 -7.91 -1.03 22.04
N GLY A 179 -7.56 -0.05 21.20
CA GLY A 179 -7.64 -0.18 19.74
C GLY A 179 -6.86 -1.39 19.18
N PHE A 180 -5.76 -1.79 19.83
CA PHE A 180 -5.03 -3.00 19.44
C PHE A 180 -5.85 -4.27 19.66
N ARG A 181 -6.45 -4.46 20.84
CA ARG A 181 -7.25 -5.66 21.13
C ARG A 181 -8.50 -5.72 20.25
N SER A 182 -9.15 -4.57 20.05
CA SER A 182 -10.35 -4.46 19.21
C SER A 182 -10.07 -4.75 17.73
N ALA A 183 -8.96 -4.24 17.18
CA ALA A 183 -8.64 -4.44 15.76
C ALA A 183 -7.88 -5.75 15.49
N ILE A 184 -6.87 -6.06 16.30
CA ILE A 184 -5.96 -7.19 16.07
C ILE A 184 -6.45 -8.45 16.77
N GLY A 185 -7.23 -8.39 17.83
CA GLY A 185 -7.75 -9.59 18.52
C GLY A 185 -6.65 -10.50 19.08
N LEU A 186 -5.49 -9.92 19.39
CA LEU A 186 -4.38 -10.55 20.12
C LEU A 186 -4.25 -9.88 21.50
N LEU A 187 -3.47 -10.47 22.40
CA LEU A 187 -3.16 -9.87 23.70
C LEU A 187 -2.40 -8.55 23.51
N CYS A 188 -2.93 -7.47 24.08
CA CYS A 188 -2.27 -6.16 24.11
C CYS A 188 -1.34 -6.04 25.32
N ARG A 189 -0.43 -5.07 25.30
CA ARG A 189 0.44 -4.71 26.43
C ARG A 189 -0.29 -4.52 27.77
N HIS A 190 -1.53 -4.02 27.74
CA HIS A 190 -2.36 -3.79 28.94
C HIS A 190 -2.73 -5.10 29.64
N ILE A 191 -3.28 -6.06 28.88
CA ILE A 191 -3.63 -7.39 29.40
C ILE A 191 -2.37 -8.11 29.85
N LEU A 192 -1.30 -8.05 29.06
CA LEU A 192 -0.04 -8.69 29.40
C LEU A 192 0.56 -8.14 30.70
N LYS A 193 0.45 -6.82 30.95
CA LYS A 193 0.92 -6.19 32.18
C LYS A 193 0.05 -6.53 33.39
N LEU A 194 -1.29 -6.50 33.24
CA LEU A 194 -2.20 -6.89 34.32
C LEU A 194 -1.98 -8.34 34.77
N ARG A 195 -1.84 -9.27 33.82
CA ARG A 195 -1.56 -10.68 34.11
C ARG A 195 -0.24 -10.85 34.85
N ASP A 196 0.78 -10.11 34.45
CA ASP A 196 2.10 -10.09 35.11
C ASP A 196 1.99 -9.56 36.55
N SER A 197 1.26 -8.46 36.76
CA SER A 197 1.00 -7.88 38.08
C SER A 197 0.18 -8.79 39.00
N MET A 198 -0.71 -9.62 38.42
CA MET A 198 -1.53 -10.58 39.16
C MET A 198 -0.84 -11.95 39.35
N GLY A 199 0.36 -12.15 38.79
CA GLY A 199 1.07 -13.44 38.83
C GLY A 199 0.43 -14.53 37.96
N GLU A 200 -0.45 -14.17 37.02
CA GLU A 200 -1.03 -15.10 36.06
C GLU A 200 -0.06 -15.40 34.90
N ASN A 201 -0.24 -16.55 34.24
CA ASN A 201 0.58 -16.90 33.09
C ASN A 201 0.39 -15.86 31.96
N THR A 202 1.50 -15.33 31.45
CA THR A 202 1.50 -14.39 30.31
C THR A 202 1.02 -15.07 29.02
N PHE A 203 1.18 -16.38 28.91
CA PHE A 203 0.64 -17.17 27.80
C PHE A 203 -0.82 -17.54 28.06
N ALA A 204 -1.71 -17.13 27.14
CA ALA A 204 -3.12 -17.51 27.16
C ALA A 204 -3.59 -17.84 25.74
N GLU A 205 -3.70 -19.14 25.44
CA GLU A 205 -4.12 -19.63 24.13
C GLU A 205 -5.55 -19.20 23.79
N GLU A 206 -6.44 -19.21 24.77
CA GLU A 206 -7.86 -18.89 24.62
C GLU A 206 -8.13 -17.45 24.16
N LEU A 207 -7.19 -16.53 24.43
CA LEU A 207 -7.32 -15.12 24.09
C LEU A 207 -6.79 -14.79 22.68
N ILE A 208 -6.26 -15.79 21.97
CA ILE A 208 -5.74 -15.65 20.61
C ILE A 208 -6.89 -15.88 19.63
N ALA A 209 -7.19 -14.89 18.79
CA ALA A 209 -8.15 -15.09 17.72
C ALA A 209 -7.67 -16.19 16.73
N GLU A 210 -8.56 -17.15 16.43
CA GLU A 210 -8.25 -18.35 15.62
C GLU A 210 -7.55 -18.01 14.29
N ARG A 211 -7.92 -16.88 13.66
CA ARG A 211 -7.35 -16.40 12.39
C ARG A 211 -5.82 -16.25 12.38
N TRP A 212 -5.21 -16.06 13.54
CA TRP A 212 -3.76 -15.85 13.68
C TRP A 212 -2.98 -17.13 13.95
N THR A 213 -3.68 -18.22 14.25
CA THR A 213 -3.06 -19.51 14.55
C THR A 213 -2.47 -20.13 13.29
N ARG A 214 -1.38 -20.88 13.46
CA ARG A 214 -0.79 -21.69 12.38
C ARG A 214 -1.80 -22.73 11.88
N ARG A 215 -2.60 -23.30 12.78
CA ARG A 215 -3.66 -24.27 12.43
C ARG A 215 -4.66 -23.68 11.43
N TYR A 216 -5.16 -22.48 11.68
CA TYR A 216 -6.06 -21.78 10.76
C TYR A 216 -5.37 -21.47 9.43
N TYR A 217 -4.13 -20.99 9.47
CA TYR A 217 -3.35 -20.73 8.26
C TYR A 217 -3.21 -21.99 7.41
N TYR A 218 -2.76 -23.12 7.96
CA TYR A 218 -2.61 -24.35 7.20
C TYR A 218 -3.94 -24.90 6.66
N ARG A 219 -5.05 -24.73 7.40
CA ARG A 219 -6.37 -25.17 6.95
C ARG A 219 -6.91 -24.33 5.79
N ASN A 220 -6.69 -23.02 5.82
CA ASN A 220 -7.36 -22.07 4.93
C ASN A 220 -6.44 -21.50 3.83
N HIS A 221 -5.12 -21.72 3.92
CA HIS A 221 -4.17 -21.20 2.94
C HIS A 221 -4.31 -21.98 1.62
N ARG A 222 -4.44 -21.24 0.51
CA ARG A 222 -4.67 -21.80 -0.83
C ARG A 222 -3.61 -22.82 -1.27
N SER A 223 -2.37 -22.70 -0.80
CA SER A 223 -1.30 -23.67 -1.12
C SER A 223 -1.40 -24.97 -0.31
N CYS A 224 -2.28 -25.02 0.70
CA CYS A 224 -2.51 -26.18 1.57
C CYS A 224 -3.85 -26.86 1.30
N ILE A 225 -4.80 -26.15 0.69
CA ILE A 225 -6.05 -26.74 0.20
C ILE A 225 -5.66 -27.63 -0.99
N ALA A 226 -5.60 -28.94 -0.76
CA ALA A 226 -5.57 -29.90 -1.85
C ALA A 226 -6.76 -29.60 -2.76
N ALA A 227 -6.54 -29.52 -4.07
CA ALA A 227 -7.62 -29.33 -5.03
C ALA A 227 -8.73 -30.34 -4.69
N PRO A 228 -9.98 -29.92 -4.47
CA PRO A 228 -11.04 -30.86 -4.20
C PRO A 228 -11.10 -31.81 -5.38
N THR A 229 -10.83 -33.10 -5.11
CA THR A 229 -10.94 -34.18 -6.08
C THR A 229 -12.32 -34.07 -6.70
N ALA A 230 -12.36 -33.85 -8.01
CA ALA A 230 -13.58 -33.70 -8.77
C ALA A 230 -14.43 -34.97 -8.66
N LEU A 231 -15.42 -34.98 -7.75
CA LEU A 231 -16.54 -35.93 -7.73
C LEU A 231 -17.58 -35.48 -6.71
N ALA A 232 -18.28 -34.41 -7.06
CA ALA A 232 -19.69 -34.24 -6.75
C ALA A 232 -20.24 -33.26 -7.77
N SER A 233 -21.11 -33.74 -8.66
CA SER A 233 -21.99 -32.91 -9.47
C SER A 233 -22.98 -32.21 -8.56
N THR A 234 -22.50 -31.27 -7.74
CA THR A 234 -23.37 -30.33 -7.05
C THR A 234 -23.64 -29.21 -8.05
N SER A 235 -24.83 -29.25 -8.64
CA SER A 235 -25.32 -28.18 -9.49
C SER A 235 -25.29 -26.88 -8.69
N LEU A 236 -24.30 -26.04 -8.97
CA LEU A 236 -24.13 -24.75 -8.32
C LEU A 236 -25.18 -23.79 -8.91
N THR A 237 -26.35 -23.72 -8.28
CA THR A 237 -27.21 -22.55 -8.44
C THR A 237 -26.52 -21.39 -7.75
N THR A 238 -25.81 -20.58 -8.54
CA THR A 238 -25.21 -19.33 -8.05
C THR A 238 -26.34 -18.35 -7.75
N SER A 239 -26.79 -18.33 -6.49
CA SER A 239 -27.47 -17.14 -5.99
C SER A 239 -26.45 -16.01 -6.01
N ARG A 240 -26.63 -15.08 -6.96
CA ARG A 240 -25.83 -13.86 -7.09
C ARG A 240 -26.07 -12.96 -5.88
N LEU A 241 -25.43 -13.27 -4.76
CA LEU A 241 -25.16 -12.26 -3.74
C LEU A 241 -24.16 -11.27 -4.36
N GLY A 242 -24.62 -10.04 -4.54
CA GLY A 242 -23.99 -8.98 -5.33
C GLY A 242 -22.48 -8.91 -5.15
N HIS A 243 -21.75 -9.38 -6.16
CA HIS A 243 -20.40 -8.92 -6.40
C HIS A 243 -20.47 -7.41 -6.58
N ARG A 244 -19.81 -6.66 -5.68
CA ARG A 244 -19.43 -5.27 -5.97
C ARG A 244 -18.82 -5.27 -7.37
N ALA A 245 -19.51 -4.61 -8.28
CA ALA A 245 -19.09 -4.51 -9.67
C ALA A 245 -17.62 -4.09 -9.72
N ARG A 246 -16.88 -4.63 -10.69
CA ARG A 246 -15.56 -4.11 -11.06
C ARG A 246 -15.73 -2.65 -11.49
N VAL A 247 -15.60 -1.73 -10.56
CA VAL A 247 -15.59 -0.29 -10.82
C VAL A 247 -14.12 0.12 -11.01
N ASN A 248 -13.87 1.05 -11.94
CA ASN A 248 -12.67 1.88 -12.06
C ASN A 248 -11.44 1.42 -12.85
N VAL A 249 -11.60 0.84 -14.04
CA VAL A 249 -10.60 1.08 -15.11
C VAL A 249 -11.28 1.72 -16.32
N ALA A 250 -12.41 1.15 -16.75
CA ALA A 250 -13.22 1.70 -17.85
C ALA A 250 -13.78 3.10 -17.54
N GLU A 251 -14.13 3.40 -16.28
CA GLU A 251 -14.68 4.71 -15.88
C GLU A 251 -13.63 5.81 -15.96
N HIS A 252 -12.41 5.53 -15.51
CA HIS A 252 -11.32 6.51 -15.53
C HIS A 252 -10.84 6.80 -16.96
N GLU A 253 -10.79 5.77 -17.80
CA GLU A 253 -10.45 5.91 -19.22
C GLU A 253 -11.51 6.74 -19.96
N ARG A 254 -12.80 6.43 -19.76
CA ARG A 254 -13.92 7.21 -20.31
C ARG A 254 -13.91 8.66 -19.85
N TYR A 255 -13.60 8.91 -18.57
CA TYR A 255 -13.50 10.26 -18.03
C TYR A 255 -12.34 11.06 -18.67
N ARG A 256 -11.17 10.44 -18.87
CA ARG A 256 -10.04 11.12 -19.52
C ARG A 256 -10.36 11.51 -20.96
N THR A 257 -10.94 10.60 -21.74
CA THR A 257 -11.34 10.88 -23.12
C THR A 257 -12.37 12.01 -23.20
N ALA A 258 -13.37 12.02 -22.31
CA ALA A 258 -14.35 13.11 -22.24
C ALA A 258 -13.72 14.46 -21.87
N LEU A 259 -12.75 14.45 -20.94
CA LEU A 259 -12.06 15.66 -20.50
C LEU A 259 -11.19 16.29 -21.61
N GLU A 260 -10.56 15.46 -22.45
CA GLU A 260 -9.75 15.92 -23.58
C GLU A 260 -10.60 16.68 -24.61
N VAL A 261 -11.71 16.09 -25.05
CA VAL A 261 -12.67 16.74 -25.97
C VAL A 261 -13.26 18.02 -25.37
N THR A 262 -13.55 18.03 -24.07
CA THR A 262 -14.11 19.23 -23.41
C THR A 262 -13.08 20.37 -23.30
N ARG A 263 -11.80 20.04 -23.16
CA ARG A 263 -10.72 21.04 -23.16
C ARG A 263 -10.53 21.67 -24.53
N GLU A 264 -10.60 20.86 -25.59
CA GLU A 264 -10.58 21.38 -26.96
C GLU A 264 -11.75 22.32 -27.20
N LEU A 265 -12.96 21.93 -26.78
CA LEU A 265 -14.14 22.80 -26.83
C LEU A 265 -13.92 24.12 -26.07
N ALA A 266 -13.35 24.07 -24.85
CA ALA A 266 -13.07 25.28 -24.07
C ALA A 266 -12.05 26.20 -24.74
N SER A 267 -11.05 25.64 -25.43
CA SER A 267 -10.09 26.42 -26.22
C SER A 267 -10.80 27.14 -27.38
N LEU A 268 -11.65 26.42 -28.13
CA LEU A 268 -12.41 27.00 -29.24
C LEU A 268 -13.36 28.09 -28.78
N LEU A 269 -14.03 27.91 -27.64
CA LEU A 269 -14.91 28.94 -27.06
C LEU A 269 -14.14 30.22 -26.69
N SER A 270 -12.88 30.11 -26.28
CA SER A 270 -12.07 31.27 -25.90
C SER A 270 -11.62 32.13 -27.10
N GLU A 271 -11.67 31.58 -28.31
CA GLU A 271 -11.30 32.26 -29.55
C GLU A 271 -12.49 33.01 -30.20
N ILE A 272 -13.72 32.79 -29.70
CA ILE A 272 -14.94 33.42 -30.22
C ILE A 272 -15.04 34.87 -29.73
N PRO A 273 -15.48 35.83 -30.57
CA PRO A 273 -15.70 37.21 -30.16
C PRO A 273 -16.78 37.31 -29.07
N GLU A 274 -16.58 38.24 -28.12
CA GLU A 274 -17.42 38.42 -26.91
C GLU A 274 -18.93 38.59 -27.23
N ARG A 275 -19.27 39.11 -28.42
CA ARG A 275 -20.66 39.30 -28.86
C ARG A 275 -21.43 38.00 -29.10
N GLU A 276 -20.74 36.91 -29.42
CA GLU A 276 -21.34 35.59 -29.70
C GLU A 276 -21.06 34.58 -28.58
N PHE A 277 -20.09 34.88 -27.71
CA PHE A 277 -19.65 34.02 -26.62
C PHE A 277 -20.81 33.62 -25.69
N ASP A 278 -21.63 34.58 -25.25
CA ASP A 278 -22.75 34.31 -24.32
C ASP A 278 -23.83 33.42 -24.95
N ALA A 279 -24.09 33.59 -26.25
CA ALA A 279 -25.06 32.78 -26.98
C ALA A 279 -24.57 31.32 -27.09
N VAL A 280 -23.31 31.12 -27.46
CA VAL A 280 -22.70 29.79 -27.60
C VAL A 280 -22.54 29.11 -26.23
N LEU A 281 -22.16 29.84 -25.18
CA LEU A 281 -22.04 29.30 -23.82
C LEU A 281 -23.40 28.85 -23.25
N SER A 282 -24.48 29.56 -23.59
CA SER A 282 -25.85 29.16 -23.24
C SER A 282 -26.26 27.84 -23.92
N GLN A 283 -25.86 27.63 -25.17
CA GLN A 283 -26.08 26.37 -25.89
C GLN A 283 -25.29 25.20 -25.27
N VAL A 284 -24.02 25.39 -24.96
CA VAL A 284 -23.18 24.36 -24.28
C VAL A 284 -23.73 24.04 -22.89
N SER A 285 -24.21 25.04 -22.16
CA SER A 285 -24.86 24.85 -20.85
C SER A 285 -26.16 24.05 -20.98
N SER A 286 -26.95 24.29 -22.02
CA SER A 286 -28.16 23.52 -22.31
C SER A 286 -27.84 22.06 -22.64
N LEU A 287 -26.77 21.81 -23.40
CA LEU A 287 -26.25 20.46 -23.69
C LEU A 287 -25.84 19.73 -22.41
N CYS A 288 -25.18 20.42 -21.47
CA CYS A 288 -24.82 19.87 -20.16
C CYS A 288 -26.07 19.51 -19.33
N GLN A 289 -27.14 20.31 -19.41
CA GLN A 289 -28.40 20.01 -18.72
C GLN A 289 -29.12 18.80 -19.32
N ILE A 290 -29.11 18.62 -20.64
CA ILE A 290 -29.70 17.45 -21.33
C ILE A 290 -28.96 16.17 -20.91
N LEU A 291 -27.63 16.22 -20.86
CA LEU A 291 -26.80 15.09 -20.39
C LEU A 291 -27.04 14.74 -18.92
N ARG A 292 -27.24 15.74 -18.05
CA ARG A 292 -27.60 15.51 -16.64
C ARG A 292 -28.96 14.82 -16.48
N ARG A 293 -29.89 15.03 -17.41
CA ARG A 293 -31.20 14.37 -17.46
C ARG A 293 -31.13 12.96 -18.06
N GLY A 294 -29.97 12.54 -18.60
CA GLY A 294 -29.78 11.21 -19.19
C GLY A 294 -30.34 11.07 -20.62
N ASN A 295 -30.71 12.18 -21.26
CA ASN A 295 -31.24 12.18 -22.62
C ASN A 295 -30.11 12.24 -23.65
N ARG A 296 -30.33 11.64 -24.82
CA ARG A 296 -29.42 11.74 -25.97
C ARG A 296 -29.68 13.04 -26.73
N PHE A 297 -28.64 13.63 -27.31
CA PHE A 297 -28.76 14.81 -28.18
C PHE A 297 -28.15 14.52 -29.55
N SER A 298 -28.60 15.25 -30.56
CA SER A 298 -28.01 15.33 -31.90
C SER A 298 -27.51 16.76 -32.11
N VAL A 299 -26.38 16.94 -32.80
CA VAL A 299 -25.85 18.25 -33.17
C VAL A 299 -26.02 18.39 -34.68
N GLU A 300 -26.78 19.40 -35.11
CA GLU A 300 -26.90 19.77 -36.53
C GLU A 300 -26.20 21.11 -36.75
N GLU A 301 -25.36 21.18 -37.78
CA GLU A 301 -24.61 22.37 -38.15
C GLU A 301 -25.53 23.34 -38.90
N VAL A 302 -25.78 24.51 -38.31
CA VAL A 302 -26.52 25.57 -38.99
C VAL A 302 -25.53 26.41 -39.79
N VAL A 303 -25.40 26.11 -41.08
CA VAL A 303 -24.61 26.92 -42.01
C VAL A 303 -25.43 28.16 -42.40
N SER A 304 -25.14 29.29 -41.77
CA SER A 304 -25.66 30.59 -42.19
C SER A 304 -25.03 30.96 -43.54
N GLN A 305 -25.78 30.83 -44.64
CA GLN A 305 -25.34 31.29 -45.96
C GLN A 305 -25.18 32.82 -45.97
N SER A 306 -23.95 33.27 -46.23
CA SER A 306 -23.62 34.66 -46.52
C SER A 306 -24.17 35.07 -47.89
N VAL A 307 -25.04 36.08 -47.93
CA VAL A 307 -25.47 36.76 -49.16
C VAL A 307 -24.37 37.74 -49.59
N VAL A 308 -23.89 37.64 -50.84
CA VAL A 308 -23.06 38.66 -51.51
C VAL A 308 -23.46 38.83 -53.00
N ASP A 309 -24.05 40.00 -53.26
CA ASP A 309 -23.94 40.97 -54.38
C ASP A 309 -24.21 40.67 -55.88
N ALA A 310 -25.06 41.54 -56.46
CA ALA A 310 -24.78 42.50 -57.58
C ALA A 310 -25.74 42.51 -58.80
N ALA A 311 -26.49 43.61 -59.00
CA ALA A 311 -26.58 44.38 -60.27
C ALA A 311 -27.57 45.59 -60.18
N SER A 312 -27.09 46.78 -60.54
CA SER A 312 -27.79 48.07 -60.76
C SER A 312 -28.39 48.15 -62.21
N PRO A 313 -29.16 49.16 -62.72
CA PRO A 313 -29.59 50.48 -62.21
C PRO A 313 -31.14 50.70 -62.30
N THR A 314 -31.81 51.76 -61.83
CA THR A 314 -31.81 53.18 -62.30
C THR A 314 -32.81 54.00 -61.44
N GLU A 315 -32.42 55.23 -61.09
CA GLU A 315 -33.23 56.46 -60.93
C GLU A 315 -34.38 56.64 -59.88
N VAL A 316 -34.15 57.69 -59.05
CA VAL A 316 -35.05 58.83 -58.70
C VAL A 316 -35.98 58.70 -57.46
N GLU A 317 -35.49 59.34 -56.38
CA GLU A 317 -36.13 60.43 -55.61
C GLU A 317 -37.06 60.13 -54.42
N SER A 318 -36.48 60.43 -53.24
CA SER A 318 -37.03 61.02 -52.00
C SER A 318 -38.08 60.29 -51.13
N THR A 319 -37.67 60.19 -49.86
CA THR A 319 -38.31 59.81 -48.60
C THR A 319 -39.54 60.66 -48.20
N PRO A 320 -40.32 60.37 -47.11
CA PRO A 320 -39.97 59.52 -45.95
C PRO A 320 -41.03 58.55 -45.37
N VAL A 321 -40.49 57.41 -44.90
CA VAL A 321 -40.63 56.71 -43.60
C VAL A 321 -41.96 56.83 -42.82
N GLU A 322 -42.70 55.72 -42.81
CA GLU A 322 -43.37 55.14 -41.63
C GLU A 322 -43.22 53.61 -41.71
N LEU A 323 -42.89 52.95 -40.60
CA LEU A 323 -43.31 51.55 -40.41
C LEU A 323 -43.46 51.22 -38.92
N ASN A 324 -44.70 50.86 -38.62
CA ASN A 324 -45.21 50.37 -37.37
C ASN A 324 -44.64 49.00 -37.00
N ALA A 325 -44.61 48.78 -35.69
CA ALA A 325 -44.50 47.50 -35.01
C ALA A 325 -45.77 46.63 -35.17
N ALA A 326 -45.68 45.42 -34.59
CA ALA A 326 -46.74 44.49 -34.19
C ALA A 326 -46.85 43.22 -35.06
N VAL A 327 -47.14 41.99 -34.59
CA VAL A 327 -47.12 41.30 -33.28
C VAL A 327 -47.75 39.90 -33.53
N ILE A 328 -47.24 38.87 -32.82
CA ILE A 328 -47.90 37.65 -32.27
C ILE A 328 -48.58 36.62 -33.21
N GLU A 329 -48.26 35.33 -32.98
CA GLU A 329 -49.12 34.17 -32.63
C GLU A 329 -48.42 32.86 -33.06
N GLU A 330 -47.90 32.06 -32.12
CA GLU A 330 -48.52 30.94 -31.39
C GLU A 330 -48.81 29.68 -32.22
N VAL A 331 -48.79 28.54 -31.51
CA VAL A 331 -49.40 27.23 -31.81
C VAL A 331 -48.48 26.09 -32.33
N THR A 332 -48.14 25.23 -31.36
CA THR A 332 -48.03 23.74 -31.32
C THR A 332 -47.78 22.90 -32.59
N THR A 333 -46.97 21.83 -32.46
CA THR A 333 -47.47 20.43 -32.48
C THR A 333 -46.38 19.39 -32.21
N VAL A 334 -46.82 18.31 -31.57
CA VAL A 334 -46.10 17.08 -31.23
C VAL A 334 -46.06 16.16 -32.46
N SER A 335 -44.97 15.41 -32.67
CA SER A 335 -45.02 14.14 -33.42
C SER A 335 -44.04 13.11 -32.86
N LEU A 336 -44.62 12.02 -32.37
CA LEU A 336 -44.00 10.74 -32.05
C LEU A 336 -44.04 9.86 -33.30
N SER A 337 -42.93 9.26 -33.70
CA SER A 337 -42.96 8.01 -34.47
C SER A 337 -41.61 7.26 -34.43
N HIS A 338 -41.71 6.05 -33.87
CA HIS A 338 -40.89 4.83 -33.97
C HIS A 338 -39.45 4.78 -33.45
#